data_AF-A0A4Y8L9Y2-F1
#
_entry.id   AF-A0A4Y8L9Y2-F1
#
_cell.length_a   1.000
_cell.length_b   1.000
_cell.length_c   1.000
_cell.angle_alpha   90.00
_cell.angle_beta   90.00
_cell.angle_gamma   90.00
#
_symmetry.space_group_name_H-M   'P 1'
#
loop_
_entity.id
_entity.type
_entity.pdbx_description
1 polymer ?
#
loop_
_entity_poly.entity_id
_entity_poly.type
_entity_poly.pdbx_seq_one_letter_code
_entity_poly.pdbx_strand_id
1 'polypeptide(L)'
;MKKLILFVFVMFFLVISQNVEAKGLIIYHDGPNLETVEKLPTDARMEDGTHFNIGIMYKQFGLFWMPVWNYSDAQYVLVSDDEKTYYELNETELAEVSKEFNIELKDSPSPSLWNKIGLKPVLVLLVIGIIWGYLPSKKKNKEEV
;
A
#
# COMPACT_ATOMS: atom_id res chain seq x y z
N MET A 1 31.44 -14.45 8.23
CA MET A 1 30.07 -14.35 8.81
C MET A 1 29.22 -13.23 8.20
N LYS A 2 29.74 -12.01 7.93
CA LYS A 2 28.98 -10.95 7.22
C LYS A 2 28.44 -11.35 5.84
N LYS A 3 29.21 -12.13 5.05
CA LYS A 3 28.77 -12.64 3.74
C LYS A 3 27.68 -13.71 3.83
N LEU A 4 27.61 -14.44 4.94
CA LEU A 4 26.59 -15.48 5.15
C LEU A 4 25.22 -14.84 5.43
N ILE A 5 25.18 -13.74 6.18
CA ILE A 5 23.95 -12.99 6.48
C ILE A 5 23.39 -12.32 5.21
N LEU A 6 24.27 -11.76 4.36
CA LEU A 6 23.84 -11.20 3.07
C LEU A 6 23.29 -12.29 2.13
N PHE A 7 23.90 -13.49 2.14
CA PHE A 7 23.46 -14.62 1.33
C PHE A 7 22.09 -15.16 1.79
N VAL A 8 21.84 -15.22 3.11
CA VAL A 8 20.53 -15.63 3.66
C VAL A 8 19.44 -14.59 3.35
N PHE A 9 19.76 -13.29 3.34
CA PHE A 9 18.82 -12.24 2.98
C PHE A 9 18.46 -12.27 1.48
N VAL A 10 19.42 -12.61 0.60
CA VAL A 10 19.18 -12.79 -0.84
C VAL A 10 18.42 -14.10 -1.13
N MET A 11 18.65 -15.16 -0.36
CA MET A 11 17.96 -16.45 -0.53
C MET A 11 16.49 -16.39 -0.13
N PHE A 12 16.11 -15.49 0.79
CA PHE A 12 14.70 -15.30 1.19
C PHE A 12 13.84 -14.68 0.08
N PHE A 13 14.45 -14.06 -0.95
CA PHE A 13 13.74 -13.51 -2.12
C PHE A 13 13.54 -14.52 -3.26
N LEU A 14 14.13 -15.72 -3.19
CA LEU A 14 14.15 -16.69 -4.31
C LEU A 14 13.06 -17.78 -4.25
N VAL A 15 12.09 -17.69 -3.33
CA VAL A 15 11.00 -18.67 -3.23
C VAL A 15 9.65 -18.00 -3.41
N ILE A 16 9.34 -17.60 -4.65
CA ILE A 16 7.95 -17.47 -5.10
C ILE A 16 7.87 -18.06 -6.51
N SER A 17 7.76 -19.38 -6.60
CA SER A 17 7.24 -20.02 -7.80
C SER A 17 5.74 -20.17 -7.63
N GLN A 18 4.95 -19.25 -8.21
CA GLN A 18 3.57 -19.54 -8.59
C GLN A 18 3.35 -19.05 -10.02
N ASN A 19 3.18 -20.00 -10.93
CA ASN A 19 2.62 -19.75 -12.25
C ASN A 19 1.12 -19.51 -12.08
N VAL A 20 0.67 -18.30 -12.39
CA VAL A 20 -0.69 -18.01 -12.87
C VAL A 20 -0.55 -16.90 -13.92
N GLU A 21 -1.01 -17.19 -15.12
CA GLU A 21 -0.92 -16.32 -16.28
C GLU A 21 -2.03 -15.26 -16.28
N ALA A 22 -1.70 -14.09 -16.84
CA ALA A 22 -2.59 -13.04 -17.35
C ALA A 22 -3.23 -12.03 -16.37
N LYS A 23 -2.39 -11.22 -15.73
CA LYS A 23 -2.27 -9.78 -16.03
C LYS A 23 -0.77 -9.50 -16.14
N GLY A 24 -0.31 -8.72 -17.13
CA GLY A 24 1.13 -8.54 -17.38
C GLY A 24 1.94 -8.18 -16.13
N LEU A 25 3.26 -8.39 -16.14
CA LEU A 25 4.13 -8.00 -15.04
C LEU A 25 4.00 -6.49 -14.80
N ILE A 26 3.12 -6.07 -13.90
CA ILE A 26 2.99 -4.67 -13.48
C ILE A 26 4.21 -4.40 -12.60
N ILE A 27 5.28 -3.90 -13.23
CA ILE A 27 6.54 -3.58 -12.54
C ILE A 27 6.32 -2.38 -11.61
N TYR A 28 5.42 -1.48 -11.98
CA TYR A 28 5.04 -0.32 -11.18
C TYR A 28 3.57 0.04 -11.41
N HIS A 29 2.97 0.71 -10.43
CA HIS A 29 1.68 1.38 -10.58
C HIS A 29 1.79 2.80 -10.04
N ASP A 30 1.02 3.71 -10.65
CA ASP A 30 0.96 5.10 -10.26
C ASP A 30 -0.46 5.63 -10.53
N GLY A 31 -1.06 6.28 -9.53
CA GLY A 31 -2.38 6.89 -9.66
C GLY A 31 -3.31 6.60 -8.48
N PRO A 32 -4.64 6.71 -8.69
CA PRO A 32 -5.63 6.46 -7.66
C PRO A 32 -5.56 5.02 -7.15
N ASN A 33 -5.64 4.89 -5.83
CA ASN A 33 -5.83 3.64 -5.12
C ASN A 33 -7.08 3.77 -4.25
N LEU A 34 -7.86 2.69 -4.18
CA LEU A 34 -9.15 2.64 -3.51
C LEU A 34 -9.08 1.61 -2.37
N GLU A 35 -9.70 1.92 -1.24
CA GLU A 35 -9.89 0.97 -0.15
C GLU A 35 -11.29 1.12 0.42
N THR A 36 -12.01 0.01 0.55
CA THR A 36 -13.29 -0.02 1.27
C THR A 36 -13.04 0.15 2.75
N VAL A 37 -13.73 1.12 3.37
CA VAL A 37 -13.68 1.40 4.81
C VAL A 37 -14.86 0.75 5.51
N GLU A 38 -16.07 0.94 4.98
CA GLU A 38 -17.31 0.42 5.57
C GLU A 38 -18.17 -0.19 4.47
N LYS A 39 -18.66 -1.42 4.70
CA LYS A 39 -19.56 -2.09 3.77
C LYS A 39 -20.99 -1.64 4.00
N LEU A 40 -21.65 -1.20 2.95
CA LEU A 40 -23.05 -0.82 3.04
C LEU A 40 -23.97 -2.05 2.90
N PRO A 41 -25.23 -1.94 3.37
CA PRO A 41 -26.27 -2.93 3.09
C PRO A 41 -26.49 -3.14 1.59
N THR A 42 -26.86 -4.37 1.18
CA THR A 42 -26.94 -4.79 -0.23
C THR A 42 -27.98 -4.03 -1.07
N ASP A 43 -28.90 -3.33 -0.44
CA ASP A 43 -29.89 -2.43 -1.04
C ASP A 43 -29.33 -1.02 -1.33
N ALA A 44 -28.16 -0.66 -0.81
CA ALA A 44 -27.43 0.55 -1.17
C ALA A 44 -26.88 0.44 -2.62
N ARG A 45 -27.70 0.88 -3.58
CA ARG A 45 -27.43 0.77 -5.01
C ARG A 45 -27.64 2.09 -5.72
N MET A 46 -26.82 2.32 -6.74
CA MET A 46 -27.01 3.43 -7.66
C MET A 46 -28.20 3.17 -8.58
N GLU A 47 -28.62 4.20 -9.33
CA GLU A 47 -29.73 4.11 -10.28
C GLU A 47 -29.54 3.02 -11.34
N ASP A 48 -28.29 2.70 -11.68
CA ASP A 48 -27.93 1.64 -12.64
C ASP A 48 -27.93 0.22 -12.03
N GLY A 49 -28.22 0.09 -10.73
CA GLY A 49 -28.25 -1.17 -9.99
C GLY A 49 -26.90 -1.59 -9.40
N THR A 50 -25.84 -0.81 -9.58
CA THR A 50 -24.51 -1.08 -9.02
C THR A 50 -24.51 -0.87 -7.51
N HIS A 51 -24.07 -1.88 -6.76
CA HIS A 51 -23.87 -1.76 -5.32
C HIS A 51 -22.59 -0.98 -5.01
N PHE A 52 -22.64 -0.16 -3.97
CA PHE A 52 -21.52 0.67 -3.55
C PHE A 52 -21.30 0.60 -2.03
N ASN A 53 -20.06 0.86 -1.62
CA ASN A 53 -19.63 0.91 -0.23
C ASN A 53 -19.01 2.27 0.08
N ILE A 54 -18.76 2.55 1.37
CA ILE A 54 -17.94 3.70 1.75
C ILE A 54 -16.48 3.30 1.65
N GLY A 55 -15.74 4.00 0.81
CA GLY A 55 -14.32 3.81 0.63
C GLY A 55 -13.53 5.10 0.83
N ILE A 56 -12.23 4.97 0.66
CA ILE A 56 -11.29 6.09 0.57
C ILE A 56 -10.52 6.00 -0.73
N MET A 57 -10.26 7.17 -1.33
CA MET A 57 -9.40 7.33 -2.48
C MET A 57 -8.19 8.16 -2.10
N TYR A 58 -7.02 7.75 -2.57
CA TYR A 58 -5.78 8.51 -2.47
C TYR A 58 -4.83 8.09 -3.60
N LYS A 59 -3.81 8.89 -3.89
CA LYS A 59 -2.84 8.59 -4.93
C LYS A 59 -1.63 7.85 -4.36
N GLN A 60 -1.26 6.76 -5.00
CA GLN A 60 -0.20 5.87 -4.57
C GLN A 60 0.69 5.46 -5.73
N PHE A 61 2.00 5.55 -5.49
CA PHE A 61 3.03 4.92 -6.29
C PHE A 61 3.45 3.60 -5.64
N GLY A 62 3.59 2.54 -6.44
CA GLY A 62 4.06 1.24 -5.99
C GLY A 62 4.91 0.52 -7.02
N LEU A 63 5.69 -0.45 -6.52
CA LEU A 63 6.59 -1.31 -7.30
C LEU A 63 6.28 -2.76 -6.96
N PHE A 64 6.26 -3.64 -7.97
CA PHE A 64 5.98 -5.07 -7.78
C PHE A 64 4.82 -5.26 -6.79
N TRP A 65 3.62 -4.76 -7.13
CA TRP A 65 2.38 -4.84 -6.31
C TRP A 65 2.49 -4.31 -4.86
N MET A 66 3.59 -3.66 -4.48
CA MET A 66 3.82 -3.15 -3.13
C MET A 66 3.76 -1.62 -3.10
N PRO A 67 3.06 -1.03 -2.10
CA PRO A 67 3.04 0.41 -1.88
C PRO A 67 4.45 0.94 -1.60
N VAL A 68 4.85 2.02 -2.26
CA VAL A 68 6.13 2.69 -2.01
C VAL A 68 5.88 4.06 -1.39
N TRP A 69 4.96 4.84 -1.95
CA TRP A 69 4.71 6.21 -1.52
C TRP A 69 3.28 6.66 -1.83
N ASN A 70 2.63 7.31 -0.86
CA ASN A 70 1.32 7.94 -1.05
C ASN A 70 1.57 9.43 -1.17
N TYR A 71 1.04 10.05 -2.22
CA TYR A 71 1.34 11.44 -2.58
C TYR A 71 0.10 12.34 -2.70
N SER A 72 -1.05 11.86 -2.21
CA SER A 72 -2.19 12.72 -1.89
C SER A 72 -2.73 12.36 -0.51
N ASP A 73 -3.51 13.28 0.05
CA ASP A 73 -4.37 12.97 1.18
C ASP A 73 -5.47 11.99 0.76
N ALA A 74 -5.99 11.24 1.73
CA ALA A 74 -7.13 10.37 1.54
C ALA A 74 -8.43 11.16 1.61
N GLN A 75 -9.40 10.76 0.80
CA GLN A 75 -10.72 11.38 0.74
C GLN A 75 -11.78 10.29 0.74
N TYR A 76 -12.90 10.50 1.42
CA TYR A 76 -14.02 9.57 1.38
C TYR A 76 -14.70 9.60 0.01
N VAL A 77 -15.04 8.42 -0.49
CA VAL A 77 -15.72 8.22 -1.78
C VAL A 77 -16.71 7.07 -1.65
N LEU A 78 -17.67 6.99 -2.57
CA LEU A 78 -18.36 5.72 -2.80
C LEU A 78 -17.48 4.83 -3.67
N VAL A 79 -17.39 3.55 -3.33
CA VAL A 79 -16.54 2.58 -4.03
C VAL A 79 -17.35 1.35 -4.44
N SER A 80 -17.11 0.84 -5.65
CA SER A 80 -17.70 -0.43 -6.10
C SER A 80 -17.17 -1.61 -5.27
N ASP A 81 -17.91 -2.72 -5.24
CA ASP A 81 -17.52 -3.95 -4.51
C ASP A 81 -16.16 -4.51 -4.92
N ASP A 82 -15.71 -4.23 -6.15
CA ASP A 82 -14.44 -4.70 -6.70
C ASP A 82 -13.30 -3.66 -6.61
N GLU A 83 -13.55 -2.52 -5.95
CA GLU A 83 -12.59 -1.43 -5.74
C GLU A 83 -11.93 -0.92 -7.03
N LYS A 84 -12.70 -0.89 -8.14
CA LYS A 84 -12.23 -0.36 -9.43
C LYS A 84 -12.84 0.96 -9.83
N THR A 85 -14.04 1.24 -9.35
CA THR A 85 -14.79 2.45 -9.66
C THR A 85 -15.07 3.20 -8.38
N TYR A 86 -14.99 4.53 -8.46
CA TYR A 86 -15.31 5.40 -7.35
C TYR A 86 -16.14 6.60 -7.81
N TYR A 87 -16.87 7.18 -6.87
CA TYR A 87 -17.66 8.38 -7.06
C TYR A 87 -17.29 9.35 -5.95
N GLU A 88 -16.87 10.55 -6.35
CA GLU A 88 -16.51 11.61 -5.41
C GLU A 88 -17.74 12.05 -4.63
N LEU A 89 -17.55 12.26 -3.33
CA LEU A 89 -18.57 12.80 -2.44
C LEU A 89 -18.15 14.21 -2.04
N ASN A 90 -19.08 15.16 -2.12
CA ASN A 90 -18.90 16.44 -1.45
C ASN A 90 -19.21 16.32 0.06
N GLU A 91 -18.88 17.35 0.84
CA GLU A 91 -19.05 17.32 2.29
C GLU A 91 -20.52 17.13 2.72
N THR A 92 -21.47 17.67 1.94
CA THR A 92 -22.90 17.54 2.22
C THR A 92 -23.40 16.12 1.96
N GLU A 93 -23.02 15.51 0.84
CA GLU A 93 -23.37 14.13 0.47
C GLU A 93 -22.76 13.14 1.46
N LEU A 94 -21.50 13.36 1.87
CA LEU A 94 -20.84 12.52 2.86
C LEU A 94 -21.60 12.52 4.20
N ALA A 95 -22.04 13.70 4.65
CA ALA A 95 -22.81 13.84 5.88
C ALA A 95 -24.19 13.19 5.78
N GLU A 96 -24.86 13.30 4.62
CA GLU A 96 -26.14 12.63 4.36
C GLU A 96 -26.00 11.11 4.40
N VAL A 97 -25.02 10.56 3.68
CA VAL A 97 -24.76 9.11 3.62
C VAL A 97 -24.36 8.56 4.99
N SER A 98 -23.47 9.25 5.72
CA SER A 98 -23.09 8.86 7.08
C SER A 98 -24.31 8.81 8.02
N LYS A 99 -25.24 9.76 7.89
CA LYS A 99 -26.46 9.81 8.70
C LYS A 99 -27.47 8.73 8.29
N GLU A 100 -27.66 8.52 7.00
CA GLU A 100 -28.62 7.55 6.45
C GLU A 100 -28.28 6.12 6.88
N PHE A 101 -27.00 5.75 6.77
CA PHE A 101 -26.52 4.42 7.14
C PHE A 101 -26.04 4.31 8.59
N ASN A 102 -26.15 5.39 9.38
CA ASN A 102 -25.72 5.47 10.78
C ASN A 102 -24.25 5.02 10.98
N ILE A 103 -23.35 5.57 10.16
CA ILE A 103 -21.92 5.25 10.12
C ILE A 103 -21.13 6.38 10.77
N GLU A 104 -20.29 6.06 11.74
CA GLU A 104 -19.34 7.00 12.32
C GLU A 104 -18.06 7.05 11.48
N LEU A 105 -17.89 8.13 10.72
CA LEU A 105 -16.68 8.39 9.95
C LEU A 105 -15.67 9.19 10.77
N LYS A 106 -14.38 8.96 10.51
CA LYS A 106 -13.30 9.75 11.13
C LYS A 106 -13.18 11.07 10.40
N ASP A 107 -12.88 12.15 11.12
CA ASP A 107 -12.65 13.47 10.51
C ASP A 107 -11.56 13.44 9.42
N SER A 108 -10.55 12.58 9.61
CA SER A 108 -9.51 12.33 8.62
C SER A 108 -9.50 10.85 8.20
N PRO A 109 -9.95 10.53 6.97
CA PRO A 109 -9.73 9.21 6.41
C PRO A 109 -8.24 8.94 6.25
N SER A 110 -7.85 7.68 6.34
CA SER A 110 -6.44 7.33 6.19
C SER A 110 -6.30 5.91 5.63
N PRO A 111 -5.31 5.66 4.76
CA PRO A 111 -5.09 4.33 4.19
C PRO A 111 -4.83 3.26 5.25
N SER A 112 -5.04 2.00 4.91
CA SER A 112 -4.63 0.88 5.78
C SER A 112 -3.13 0.90 6.06
N LEU A 113 -2.72 0.21 7.13
CA LEU A 113 -1.32 0.16 7.55
C LEU A 113 -0.40 -0.37 6.45
N TRP A 114 -0.85 -1.37 5.68
CA TRP A 114 -0.09 -1.89 4.55
C TRP A 114 0.14 -0.82 3.49
N ASN A 115 -0.89 -0.08 3.07
CA ASN A 115 -0.73 0.95 2.06
C ASN A 115 0.01 2.20 2.57
N LYS A 116 0.05 2.44 3.88
CA LYS A 116 0.90 3.46 4.49
C LYS A 116 2.38 3.07 4.53
N ILE A 117 2.67 1.83 4.93
CA ILE A 117 4.04 1.37 5.23
C ILE A 117 4.67 0.73 3.99
N GLY A 118 3.97 -0.22 3.39
CA GLY A 118 4.37 -0.95 2.19
C GLY A 118 5.82 -1.43 2.22
N LEU A 119 6.54 -1.15 1.14
CA LEU A 119 7.93 -1.53 0.94
C LEU A 119 8.93 -0.61 1.66
N LYS A 120 8.49 0.50 2.28
CA LYS A 120 9.38 1.52 2.87
C LYS A 120 10.41 0.91 3.85
N PRO A 121 10.05 0.00 4.79
CA PRO A 121 11.04 -0.57 5.71
C PRO A 121 12.11 -1.41 5.00
N VAL A 122 11.73 -2.13 3.93
CA VAL A 122 12.68 -2.94 3.14
C VAL A 122 13.65 -2.04 2.39
N LEU A 123 13.16 -0.93 1.81
CA LEU A 123 14.02 0.07 1.15
C LEU A 123 15.01 0.70 2.14
N VAL A 124 14.55 1.04 3.35
CA VAL A 124 15.42 1.56 4.42
C VAL A 124 16.51 0.56 4.79
N LEU A 125 16.16 -0.71 5.01
CA LEU A 125 17.13 -1.76 5.31
C LEU A 125 18.13 -1.99 4.18
N LEU A 126 17.68 -1.91 2.92
CA LEU A 126 18.53 -2.03 1.74
C LEU A 126 19.57 -0.90 1.69
N VAL A 127 19.14 0.35 1.92
CA VAL A 127 20.04 1.50 1.98
C VAL A 127 21.06 1.37 3.12
N ILE A 128 20.62 0.95 4.32
CA ILE A 128 21.52 0.71 5.46
C ILE A 128 22.54 -0.39 5.12
N GLY A 129 22.11 -1.49 4.51
CA GLY A 129 22.97 -2.60 4.10
C GLY A 129 24.05 -2.17 3.10
N ILE A 130 23.66 -1.34 2.12
CA ILE A 130 24.59 -0.75 1.13
C ILE A 130 25.64 0.10 1.85
N ILE A 131 25.24 1.05 2.68
CA ILE A 131 26.16 1.93 3.42
C ILE A 131 27.12 1.10 4.30
N TRP A 132 26.60 0.09 4.99
CA TRP A 132 27.42 -0.77 5.86
C TRP A 132 28.37 -1.69 5.10
N GLY A 133 28.05 -2.03 3.86
CA GLY A 133 28.92 -2.77 2.94
C GLY A 133 30.08 -1.93 2.42
N TYR A 134 29.86 -0.64 2.15
CA TYR A 134 30.89 0.29 1.67
C TYR A 134 31.78 0.88 2.78
N LEU A 135 31.41 0.75 4.05
CA LEU A 135 32.23 1.22 5.16
C LEU A 135 33.57 0.44 5.22
N PRO A 136 34.72 1.13 5.07
CA PRO A 136 36.03 0.47 5.06
C PRO A 136 36.25 -0.24 6.39
N SER A 137 36.49 -1.55 6.31
CA SER A 137 36.82 -2.35 7.49
C SER A 137 38.14 -1.84 8.07
N LYS A 138 38.11 -1.25 9.26
CA LYS A 138 39.33 -0.99 10.04
C LYS A 138 39.97 -2.35 10.32
N LYS A 139 40.87 -2.80 9.44
CA LYS A 139 41.80 -3.87 9.76
C LYS A 139 42.63 -3.35 10.94
N LYS A 140 42.40 -3.93 12.13
CA LYS A 140 43.34 -3.80 13.24
C LYS A 140 44.65 -4.41 12.72
N ASN A 141 45.63 -3.56 12.43
CA ASN A 141 47.01 -4.00 12.37
C ASN A 141 47.30 -4.62 13.74
N LYS A 142 47.38 -5.95 13.78
CA LYS A 142 48.03 -6.63 14.88
C LYS A 142 49.51 -6.35 14.68
N GLU A 143 50.03 -5.40 15.44
CA GLU A 143 51.47 -5.27 15.63
C GLU A 143 51.94 -6.59 16.25
N GLU A 144 52.73 -7.33 15.48
CA GLU A 144 53.55 -8.43 15.99
C GLU A 144 54.67 -7.80 16.82
N VAL A 145 54.70 -8.14 18.11
CA VAL A 145 55.85 -7.92 19.01
C VAL A 145 56.16 -9.24 19.68
#